data_AF-A0A7C8ZRW0-F1
#
_entry.id   AF-A0A7C8ZRW0-F1
#
_cell.length_a   1.000
_cell.length_b   1.000
_cell.length_c   1.000
_cell.angle_alpha   90.00
_cell.angle_beta   90.00
_cell.angle_gamma   90.00
#
_symmetry.space_group_name_H-M   'P 1'
#
loop_
_entity.id
_entity.type
_entity.pdbx_description
1 polymer ?
#
loop_
_entity_poly.entity_id
_entity_poly.type
_entity_poly.pdbx_seq_one_letter_code
_entity_poly.pdbx_strand_id
1 'polypeptide(L)'
;EGRRSSTIRHDVEKMAVPQHLMTRTSKELFDFIAASLRQFVEKKEGKGSPVSTRELGFTFSFPVKQTSLNSGLLMKWTKGFSIGEMVGKDVCELLQQALSRNGLDMHVLAL
;
A
#
# COMPACT_ATOMS: atom_id res chain seq x y z
N GLU A 1 -14.18 40.05 -0.30
CA GLU A 1 -13.26 39.07 -0.94
C GLU A 1 -13.89 37.69 -1.09
N GLY A 2 -13.80 37.07 -2.27
CA GLY A 2 -14.10 35.65 -2.46
C GLY A 2 -12.84 34.80 -2.26
N ARG A 3 -12.83 33.94 -1.24
CA ARG A 3 -11.72 33.03 -0.94
C ARG A 3 -11.59 32.04 -2.11
N ARG A 4 -10.51 32.16 -2.89
CA ARG A 4 -10.20 31.23 -3.99
C ARG A 4 -10.11 29.83 -3.40
N SER A 5 -11.06 28.97 -3.78
CA SER A 5 -10.99 27.54 -3.50
C SER A 5 -9.74 26.99 -4.19
N SER A 6 -8.75 26.55 -3.41
CA SER A 6 -7.57 25.88 -3.96
C SER A 6 -8.00 24.51 -4.46
N THR A 7 -8.08 24.32 -5.77
CA THR A 7 -8.30 23.01 -6.38
C THR A 7 -7.17 22.07 -5.94
N ILE A 8 -7.47 21.13 -5.03
CA ILE A 8 -6.54 20.06 -4.67
C ILE A 8 -6.35 19.19 -5.91
N ARG A 9 -5.14 19.17 -6.46
CA ARG A 9 -4.79 18.28 -7.56
C ARG A 9 -4.66 16.86 -7.00
N HIS A 10 -5.40 15.92 -7.58
CA HIS A 10 -5.36 14.51 -7.22
C HIS A 10 -4.65 13.76 -8.35
N ASP A 11 -3.48 13.20 -8.06
CA ASP A 11 -2.74 12.35 -8.98
C ASP A 11 -3.09 10.88 -8.73
N VAL A 12 -3.42 10.15 -9.79
CA VAL A 12 -3.79 8.73 -9.72
C VAL A 12 -3.02 7.94 -10.76
N GLU A 13 -2.44 6.81 -10.35
CA GLU A 13 -1.82 5.84 -11.25
C GLU A 13 -2.38 4.44 -10.99
N LYS A 14 -2.51 3.66 -12.06
CA LYS A 14 -3.01 2.29 -12.01
C LYS A 14 -1.88 1.35 -12.40
N MET A 15 -1.57 0.40 -11.52
CA MET A 15 -0.63 -0.68 -11.81
C MET A 15 -1.33 -2.02 -11.66
N ALA A 16 -1.24 -2.86 -12.69
CA ALA A 16 -1.79 -4.21 -12.65
C ALA A 16 -0.84 -5.10 -11.86
N VAL A 17 -1.36 -5.83 -10.87
CA VAL A 17 -0.59 -6.85 -10.16
C VAL A 17 -0.27 -7.98 -11.16
N PRO A 18 1.01 -8.31 -11.40
CA PRO A 18 1.39 -9.45 -12.23
C PRO A 18 0.76 -10.75 -11.72
N GLN A 19 0.17 -11.55 -12.63
CA GLN A 19 -0.58 -12.76 -12.25
C GLN A 19 0.24 -13.73 -11.39
N HIS A 20 1.54 -13.89 -11.68
CA HIS A 20 2.40 -14.78 -10.91
C HIS A 20 2.55 -14.32 -9.44
N LEU A 21 2.45 -13.03 -9.13
CA LEU A 21 2.52 -12.53 -7.75
C LEU A 21 1.26 -12.88 -6.93
N MET A 22 0.15 -13.23 -7.58
CA MET A 22 -1.10 -13.57 -6.89
C MET A 22 -1.02 -14.92 -6.15
N THR A 23 0.00 -15.74 -6.44
CA THR A 23 0.13 -17.12 -5.92
C THR A 23 1.53 -17.43 -5.36
N ARG A 24 2.44 -16.45 -5.37
CA ARG A 24 3.79 -16.59 -4.80
C ARG A 24 3.78 -16.26 -3.30
N THR A 25 4.66 -15.38 -2.86
CA THR A 25 4.82 -15.07 -1.44
C THR A 25 4.22 -13.70 -1.09
N SER A 26 3.79 -13.54 0.16
CA SER A 26 3.30 -12.25 0.67
C SER A 26 4.37 -11.16 0.54
N LYS A 27 5.63 -11.51 0.80
CA LYS A 27 6.78 -10.59 0.65
C LYS A 27 6.86 -10.04 -0.77
N GLU A 28 6.80 -10.90 -1.79
CA GLU A 28 6.90 -10.47 -3.18
C GLU A 28 5.72 -9.60 -3.62
N LEU A 29 4.49 -9.92 -3.18
CA LEU A 29 3.31 -9.09 -3.47
C LEU A 29 3.44 -7.70 -2.85
N PHE A 30 3.78 -7.60 -1.56
CA PHE A 30 3.88 -6.30 -0.90
C PHE A 30 5.13 -5.51 -1.32
N ASP A 31 6.23 -6.18 -1.65
CA ASP A 31 7.40 -5.50 -2.24
C ASP A 31 7.05 -4.89 -3.60
N PHE A 32 6.21 -5.55 -4.42
CA PHE A 32 5.69 -4.96 -5.66
C PHE A 32 4.81 -3.72 -5.39
N ILE A 33 3.94 -3.75 -4.38
CA ILE A 33 3.11 -2.60 -3.99
C ILE A 33 4.01 -1.44 -3.54
N ALA A 34 4.98 -1.69 -2.66
CA ALA A 34 5.90 -0.68 -2.16
C ALA A 34 6.78 -0.09 -3.29
N ALA A 35 7.29 -0.92 -4.20
CA ALA A 35 8.04 -0.45 -5.36
C ALA A 35 7.18 0.41 -6.29
N SER A 36 5.91 0.06 -6.47
CA SER A 36 4.95 0.85 -7.25
C SER A 36 4.69 2.23 -6.62
N LEU A 37 4.54 2.28 -5.29
CA LEU A 37 4.40 3.54 -4.55
C LEU A 37 5.65 4.41 -4.65
N ARG A 38 6.84 3.80 -4.60
CA ARG A 38 8.10 4.51 -4.79
C ARG A 38 8.19 5.16 -6.17
N GLN A 39 7.87 4.41 -7.23
CA GLN A 39 7.86 4.95 -8.59
C GLN A 39 6.87 6.10 -8.73
N PHE A 40 5.69 5.99 -8.11
CA PHE A 40 4.69 7.06 -8.09
C PHE A 40 5.24 8.35 -7.44
N VAL A 41 5.84 8.25 -6.24
CA VAL A 41 6.41 9.41 -5.53
C VAL A 41 7.57 10.03 -6.31
N GLU A 42 8.54 9.22 -6.77
CA GLU A 42 9.71 9.70 -7.51
C GLU A 42 9.31 10.42 -8.81
N LYS A 43 8.26 9.95 -9.48
CA LYS A 43 7.75 10.57 -10.72
C LYS A 43 7.07 11.93 -10.46
N LYS A 44 6.43 12.11 -9.31
CA LYS A 44 5.68 13.34 -8.99
C LYS A 44 6.54 14.42 -8.38
N GLU A 45 7.51 14.05 -7.55
CA GLU A 45 8.32 15.00 -6.80
C GLU A 45 9.76 15.13 -7.33
N GLY A 46 10.17 14.27 -8.24
CA GLY A 46 11.53 14.20 -8.76
C GLY A 46 12.45 13.31 -7.92
N LYS A 47 13.52 12.81 -8.54
CA LYS A 47 14.51 11.97 -7.85
C LYS A 47 15.22 12.78 -6.76
N GLY A 48 15.20 12.28 -5.53
CA GLY A 48 15.87 12.91 -4.39
C GLY A 48 15.04 13.98 -3.68
N SER A 49 13.72 14.01 -3.87
CA SER A 49 12.86 14.84 -3.02
C SER A 49 13.04 14.44 -1.55
N PRO A 50 13.08 15.41 -0.61
CA PRO A 50 13.18 15.09 0.80
C PRO A 50 12.01 14.19 1.18
N VAL A 51 12.32 13.04 1.78
CA VAL A 51 11.31 12.09 2.21
C VAL A 51 10.62 12.71 3.44
N SER A 52 9.59 13.51 3.21
CA SER A 52 8.66 13.84 4.28
C SER A 52 7.91 12.57 4.65
N THR A 53 7.72 12.36 5.95
CA THR A 53 6.88 11.28 6.46
C THR A 53 5.48 11.44 5.87
N ARG A 54 5.01 10.41 5.17
CA ARG A 54 3.70 10.41 4.50
C ARG A 54 2.73 9.47 5.20
N GLU A 55 1.49 9.90 5.29
CA GLU A 55 0.39 9.09 5.83
C GLU A 55 -0.27 8.31 4.68
N LEU A 56 -0.54 7.04 4.91
CA LEU A 56 -1.15 6.15 3.92
C LEU A 56 -2.45 5.54 4.48
N GLY A 57 -3.55 5.76 3.75
CA GLY A 57 -4.77 4.96 3.89
C GLY A 57 -4.67 3.74 2.97
N PHE A 58 -4.91 2.54 3.52
CA PHE A 58 -4.74 1.29 2.80
C PHE A 58 -6.07 0.56 2.63
N THR A 59 -6.81 0.86 1.56
CA THR A 59 -8.03 0.11 1.24
C THR A 59 -7.69 -1.28 0.71
N PHE A 60 -7.80 -2.29 1.57
CA PHE A 60 -7.51 -3.68 1.21
C PHE A 60 -8.81 -4.47 0.99
N SER A 61 -9.27 -4.56 -0.27
CA SER A 61 -10.58 -5.13 -0.64
C SER A 61 -10.64 -6.67 -0.61
N PHE A 62 -10.29 -7.26 0.54
CA PHE A 62 -10.41 -8.68 0.86
C PHE A 62 -11.06 -8.86 2.23
N PRO A 63 -11.64 -10.04 2.54
CA PRO A 63 -12.13 -10.32 3.88
C PRO A 63 -11.03 -10.22 4.92
N VAL A 64 -11.13 -9.24 5.81
CA VAL A 64 -10.19 -8.97 6.89
C VAL A 64 -10.94 -8.89 8.21
N LYS A 65 -10.36 -9.46 9.27
CA LYS A 65 -10.78 -9.20 10.64
C LYS A 65 -10.01 -8.00 11.16
N GLN A 66 -10.62 -6.82 11.08
CA GLN A 66 -10.03 -5.58 11.56
C GLN A 66 -9.87 -5.63 13.10
N THR A 67 -8.66 -5.35 13.58
CA THR A 67 -8.26 -5.44 14.99
C THR A 67 -7.96 -4.07 15.60
N SER A 68 -7.61 -3.08 14.76
CA SER A 68 -7.53 -1.67 15.12
C SER A 68 -7.75 -0.80 13.88
N LEU A 69 -7.61 0.52 14.00
CA LEU A 69 -7.70 1.44 12.85
C LEU A 69 -6.70 1.08 11.74
N ASN A 70 -5.49 0.68 12.10
CA ASN A 70 -4.38 0.40 11.18
C ASN A 70 -3.89 -1.05 11.25
N SER A 71 -4.74 -1.99 11.65
CA SER A 71 -4.39 -3.40 11.83
C SER A 71 -5.57 -4.29 11.43
N GLY A 72 -5.28 -5.39 10.75
CA GLY A 72 -6.30 -6.36 10.38
C GLY A 72 -5.75 -7.64 9.80
N LEU A 73 -6.31 -8.76 10.26
CA LEU A 73 -5.87 -10.10 9.87
C LEU A 73 -6.61 -10.57 8.63
N LEU A 74 -5.87 -10.98 7.59
CA LEU A 74 -6.47 -11.59 6.41
C LEU A 74 -7.23 -12.86 6.79
N MET A 75 -8.53 -12.94 6.49
CA MET A 75 -9.32 -14.14 6.79
C MET A 75 -9.23 -15.17 5.67
N LYS A 76 -9.35 -14.74 4.42
CA LYS A 76 -9.23 -15.59 3.24
C LYS A 76 -8.97 -14.78 1.99
N TRP A 77 -8.26 -15.38 1.04
CA TRP A 77 -8.13 -14.81 -0.29
C TRP A 77 -9.39 -15.01 -1.15
N THR A 78 -9.57 -14.11 -2.10
CA THR A 78 -10.60 -14.18 -3.15
C THR A 78 -10.00 -13.66 -4.46
N LYS A 79 -10.79 -13.55 -5.54
CA LYS A 79 -10.37 -12.88 -6.79
C LYS A 79 -9.12 -13.52 -7.45
N GLY A 80 -8.93 -14.83 -7.29
CA GLY A 80 -7.78 -15.56 -7.86
C GLY A 80 -6.46 -15.40 -7.09
N PHE A 81 -6.43 -14.66 -5.98
CA PHE A 81 -5.28 -14.66 -5.07
C PHE A 81 -5.25 -15.94 -4.24
N SER A 82 -4.05 -16.47 -3.99
CA SER A 82 -3.83 -17.69 -3.23
C SER A 82 -2.43 -17.72 -2.62
N ILE A 83 -2.18 -16.84 -1.65
CA ILE A 83 -0.91 -16.77 -0.89
C ILE A 83 -1.17 -17.35 0.50
N GLY A 84 -0.95 -18.64 0.66
CA GLY A 84 -1.41 -19.41 1.83
C GLY A 84 -0.83 -18.91 3.15
N GLU A 85 0.45 -18.55 3.17
CA GLU A 85 1.15 -18.11 4.37
C GLU A 85 0.73 -16.72 4.85
N MET A 86 -0.13 -16.00 4.11
CA MET A 86 -0.67 -14.70 4.52
C MET A 86 -1.97 -14.80 5.32
N VAL A 87 -2.70 -15.91 5.23
CA VAL A 87 -3.95 -16.08 5.99
C VAL A 87 -3.65 -16.03 7.49
N GLY A 88 -4.40 -15.21 8.21
CA GLY A 88 -4.20 -14.95 9.64
C GLY A 88 -3.12 -13.93 9.97
N LYS A 89 -2.41 -13.36 8.98
CA LYS A 89 -1.40 -12.31 9.19
C LYS A 89 -1.99 -10.92 9.04
N ASP A 90 -1.37 -9.96 9.73
CA ASP A 90 -1.73 -8.55 9.64
C ASP A 90 -1.29 -7.95 8.30
N VAL A 91 -2.25 -7.43 7.55
CA VAL A 91 -2.02 -6.89 6.19
C VAL A 91 -1.35 -5.53 6.21
N CYS A 92 -1.59 -4.71 7.24
CA CYS A 92 -0.97 -3.41 7.42
C CYS A 92 0.49 -3.57 7.84
N GLU A 93 0.76 -4.53 8.73
CA GLU A 93 2.14 -4.84 9.14
C GLU A 93 2.97 -5.31 7.94
N LEU A 94 2.43 -6.20 7.11
CA LEU A 94 3.11 -6.67 5.90
C LEU A 94 3.42 -5.53 4.91
N LEU A 95 2.48 -4.60 4.73
CA LEU A 95 2.70 -3.40 3.91
C LEU A 95 3.75 -2.49 4.55
N GLN A 96 3.66 -2.21 5.85
CA GLN A 96 4.60 -1.36 6.58
C GLN A 96 6.03 -1.90 6.46
N GLN A 97 6.22 -3.21 6.62
CA GLN A 97 7.52 -3.85 6.45
C GLN A 97 8.03 -3.72 5.00
N ALA A 98 7.16 -3.82 4.00
CA ALA A 98 7.55 -3.65 2.60
C ALA A 98 7.94 -2.20 2.26
N LEU A 99 7.22 -1.22 2.80
CA LEU A 99 7.57 0.20 2.70
C LEU A 99 8.97 0.46 3.27
N SER A 100 9.25 -0.05 4.47
CA SER A 100 10.58 0.07 5.10
C SER A 100 11.68 -0.60 4.27
N ARG A 101 11.46 -1.82 3.75
CA ARG A 101 12.44 -2.51 2.87
C ARG A 101 12.74 -1.74 1.59
N ASN A 102 11.79 -0.95 1.09
CA ASN A 102 11.93 -0.16 -0.15
C ASN A 102 12.44 1.27 0.11
N GLY A 103 12.73 1.63 1.36
CA GLY A 103 13.24 2.94 1.75
C GLY A 103 12.19 4.04 1.70
N LEU A 104 10.90 3.71 1.87
CA LEU A 104 9.80 4.67 1.91
C LEU A 104 9.47 5.03 3.36
N ASP A 105 9.58 6.32 3.70
CA ASP A 105 9.08 6.85 4.96
C ASP A 105 7.57 7.15 4.84
N MET A 106 6.78 6.08 4.97
CA MET A 106 5.33 6.09 4.89
C MET A 106 4.74 5.28 6.05
N HIS A 107 3.69 5.81 6.67
CA HIS A 107 2.98 5.16 7.77
C HIS A 107 1.56 4.78 7.38
N VAL A 108 1.23 3.50 7.57
CA VAL A 108 -0.14 3.01 7.40
C VAL A 108 -0.98 3.47 8.60
N LEU A 109 -1.87 4.45 8.37
CA LEU A 109 -2.72 5.02 9.43
C LEU A 109 -4.12 4.45 9.46
N ALA A 110 -4.60 3.88 8.35
CA ALA A 110 -5.93 3.32 8.26
C ALA A 110 -5.97 2.11 7.31
N LEU A 111 -6.79 1.12 7.65
CA LEU A 111 -7.15 -0.05 6.85
C LEU A 111 -8.61 0.03 6.41
#